data_AF-A0A949HJD2-F1
#
_entry.id   AF-A0A949HJD2-F1
#
_cell.length_a   1.000
_cell.length_b   1.000
_cell.length_c   1.000
_cell.angle_alpha   90.00
_cell.angle_beta   90.00
_cell.angle_gamma   90.00
#
_symmetry.space_group_name_H-M   'P 1'
#
loop_
_entity.id
_entity.type
_entity.pdbx_description
1 polymer ?
#
loop_
_entity_poly.entity_id
_entity_poly.type
_entity_poly.pdbx_seq_one_letter_code
_entity_poly.pdbx_strand_id
1 'polypeptide(L)'
;MSDEISEYAQRFLAELEELRSLDVHAIMNGVFAPDGTPDELENTRLALSELLTNGLVTIGIEQWNPRKIDHMSSVDALRFLSDFRTWCRFGPSLRGEGWFPAAGYRHDAPYPIVSLTPAGLAAARLFLGERGYRWWKRTVT
;
A
#
# COMPACT_ATOMS: atom_id res chain seq x y z
N MET A 1 -19.13 0.16 -13.44
CA MET A 1 -18.02 -0.81 -13.46
C MET A 1 -17.04 -0.53 -12.31
N SER A 2 -17.52 -0.07 -11.15
CA SER A 2 -16.68 0.36 -10.01
C SER A 2 -16.89 -0.46 -8.73
N ASP A 3 -17.71 -1.52 -8.78
CA ASP A 3 -18.00 -2.42 -7.65
C ASP A 3 -17.22 -3.75 -7.70
N GLU A 4 -16.27 -3.93 -8.63
CA GLU A 4 -15.58 -5.21 -8.81
C GLU A 4 -14.39 -5.43 -7.86
N ILE A 5 -13.90 -4.39 -7.18
CA ILE A 5 -12.81 -4.53 -6.21
C ILE A 5 -13.21 -4.05 -4.81
N SER A 6 -12.63 -4.69 -3.78
CA SER A 6 -12.95 -4.38 -2.38
C SER A 6 -12.72 -2.92 -2.02
N GLU A 7 -13.43 -2.44 -1.00
CA GLU A 7 -13.33 -1.03 -0.61
C GLU A 7 -11.91 -0.67 -0.11
N TYR A 8 -11.20 -1.58 0.57
CA TYR A 8 -9.78 -1.38 0.89
C TYR A 8 -8.92 -1.26 -0.36
N ALA A 9 -9.10 -2.11 -1.38
CA ALA A 9 -8.37 -1.98 -2.65
C ALA A 9 -8.61 -0.61 -3.31
N GLN A 10 -9.83 -0.07 -3.25
CA GLN A 10 -10.14 1.28 -3.72
C GLN A 10 -9.37 2.35 -2.92
N ARG A 11 -9.34 2.25 -1.59
CA ARG A 11 -8.55 3.16 -0.73
C ARG A 11 -7.07 3.13 -1.07
N PHE A 12 -6.50 1.94 -1.26
CA PHE A 12 -5.08 1.76 -1.62
C PHE A 12 -4.75 2.42 -2.96
N LEU A 13 -5.59 2.26 -3.98
CA LEU A 13 -5.41 2.93 -5.28
C LEU A 13 -5.47 4.46 -5.17
N ALA A 14 -6.46 4.96 -4.43
CA ALA A 14 -6.62 6.40 -4.21
C ALA A 14 -5.41 6.99 -3.45
N GLU A 15 -5.00 6.35 -2.35
CA GLU A 15 -3.88 6.83 -1.54
C GLU A 15 -2.54 6.73 -2.30
N LEU A 16 -2.37 5.74 -3.19
CA LEU A 16 -1.22 5.66 -4.10
C LEU A 16 -1.11 6.84 -5.06
N GLU A 17 -2.24 7.31 -5.60
CA GLU A 17 -2.30 8.48 -6.49
C GLU A 17 -2.00 9.77 -5.71
N GLU A 18 -2.58 9.89 -4.51
CA GLU A 18 -2.47 11.08 -3.66
C GLU A 18 -1.08 11.26 -3.04
N LEU A 19 -0.54 10.22 -2.38
CA LEU A 19 0.72 10.31 -1.63
C LEU A 19 1.93 10.53 -2.53
N ARG A 20 1.86 10.10 -3.80
CA ARG A 20 3.02 9.98 -4.71
C ARG A 20 4.22 9.27 -4.07
N SER A 21 3.94 8.46 -3.04
CA SER A 21 4.90 7.60 -2.37
C SER A 21 4.67 6.18 -2.86
N LEU A 22 5.75 5.46 -3.08
CA LEU A 22 5.68 4.04 -3.41
C LEU A 22 5.84 3.17 -2.16
N ASP A 23 6.21 3.74 -1.01
CA ASP A 23 6.39 2.98 0.23
C ASP A 23 5.06 2.42 0.73
N VAL A 24 4.97 1.09 0.78
CA VAL A 24 3.78 0.36 1.22
C VAL A 24 3.35 0.79 2.63
N HIS A 25 4.29 1.04 3.55
CA HIS A 25 3.96 1.42 4.92
C HIS A 25 3.35 2.82 5.00
N ALA A 26 3.88 3.76 4.20
CA ALA A 26 3.31 5.10 4.09
C ALA A 26 1.87 5.05 3.56
N ILE A 27 1.61 4.18 2.57
CA ILE A 27 0.27 3.97 2.00
C ILE A 27 -0.66 3.33 3.04
N MET A 28 -0.21 2.31 3.76
CA MET A 28 -0.98 1.70 4.85
C MET A 28 -1.40 2.74 5.90
N ASN A 29 -0.46 3.55 6.38
CA ASN A 29 -0.76 4.62 7.34
C ASN A 29 -1.68 5.70 6.75
N GLY A 30 -1.76 5.80 5.43
CA GLY A 30 -2.72 6.62 4.70
C GLY A 30 -4.10 5.98 4.61
N VAL A 31 -4.19 4.65 4.44
CA VAL A 31 -5.45 3.91 4.31
C VAL A 31 -6.13 3.67 5.67
N PHE A 32 -5.36 3.35 6.69
CA PHE A 32 -5.85 3.02 8.03
C PHE A 32 -5.74 4.21 8.98
N ALA A 33 -6.46 4.13 10.11
CA ALA A 33 -6.16 4.88 11.32
C ALA A 33 -5.43 3.90 12.25
N PRO A 34 -4.09 3.76 12.10
CA PRO A 34 -3.38 2.57 12.50
C PRO A 34 -3.38 2.38 14.02
N ASP A 35 -3.83 1.22 14.49
CA ASP A 35 -3.84 0.82 15.90
C ASP A 35 -2.96 -0.42 16.20
N GLY A 36 -2.31 -0.96 15.15
CA GLY A 36 -1.38 -2.07 15.28
C GLY A 36 -2.07 -3.43 15.26
N THR A 37 -3.35 -3.50 14.88
CA THR A 37 -4.08 -4.76 14.82
C THR A 37 -3.63 -5.67 13.67
N PRO A 38 -3.64 -7.00 13.87
CA PRO A 38 -3.33 -7.95 12.79
C PRO A 38 -4.25 -7.82 11.56
N ASP A 39 -5.48 -7.35 11.76
CA ASP A 39 -6.47 -7.17 10.70
C ASP A 39 -6.04 -6.10 9.69
N GLU A 40 -5.30 -5.07 10.10
CA GLU A 40 -4.77 -4.06 9.18
C GLU A 40 -3.76 -4.66 8.19
N LEU A 41 -2.92 -5.57 8.67
CA LEU A 41 -1.96 -6.29 7.84
C LEU A 41 -2.66 -7.27 6.90
N GLU A 42 -3.69 -7.97 7.37
CA GLU A 42 -4.46 -8.90 6.55
C GLU A 42 -5.28 -8.16 5.48
N ASN A 43 -5.93 -7.05 5.84
CA ASN A 43 -6.64 -6.21 4.88
C ASN A 43 -5.69 -5.60 3.85
N THR A 44 -4.47 -5.20 4.25
CA THR A 44 -3.42 -4.77 3.32
C THR A 44 -3.05 -5.89 2.36
N ARG A 45 -2.80 -7.10 2.88
CA ARG A 45 -2.43 -8.27 2.08
C ARG A 45 -3.51 -8.60 1.05
N LEU A 46 -4.78 -8.66 1.47
CA LEU A 46 -5.92 -8.95 0.62
C LEU A 46 -6.10 -7.87 -0.46
N ALA A 47 -6.08 -6.60 -0.08
CA ALA A 47 -6.24 -5.48 -1.01
C ALA A 47 -5.11 -5.46 -2.06
N LEU A 48 -3.85 -5.55 -1.65
CA LEU A 48 -2.72 -5.55 -2.59
C LEU A 48 -2.70 -6.79 -3.48
N SER A 49 -3.11 -7.95 -2.97
CA SER A 49 -3.23 -9.18 -3.76
C SER A 49 -4.30 -9.03 -4.84
N GLU A 50 -5.47 -8.49 -4.48
CA GLU A 50 -6.56 -8.20 -5.40
C GLU A 50 -6.12 -7.21 -6.49
N LEU A 51 -5.50 -6.10 -6.11
CA LEU A 51 -5.01 -5.10 -7.07
C LEU A 51 -3.94 -5.66 -8.02
N LEU A 52 -3.04 -6.50 -7.50
CA LEU A 52 -2.00 -7.15 -8.28
C LEU A 52 -2.60 -8.15 -9.29
N THR A 53 -3.54 -8.99 -8.84
CA THR A 53 -4.23 -9.97 -9.71
C THR A 53 -5.05 -9.28 -10.81
N ASN A 54 -5.63 -8.12 -10.52
CA ASN A 54 -6.32 -7.29 -11.52
C ASN A 54 -5.38 -6.45 -12.41
N GLY A 55 -4.06 -6.55 -12.23
CA GLY A 55 -3.08 -5.81 -13.02
C GLY A 55 -3.11 -4.28 -12.80
N LEU A 56 -3.66 -3.84 -11.66
CA LEU A 56 -3.78 -2.42 -11.31
C LEU A 56 -2.53 -1.88 -10.61
N VAL A 57 -1.75 -2.75 -9.98
CA VAL A 57 -0.48 -2.38 -9.34
C VAL A 57 0.64 -3.34 -9.71
N THR A 58 1.88 -2.87 -9.58
CA THR A 58 3.08 -3.71 -9.49
C THR A 58 3.69 -3.56 -8.11
N ILE A 59 4.31 -4.64 -7.62
CA ILE A 59 5.04 -4.66 -6.35
C ILE A 59 6.51 -4.88 -6.65
N GLY A 60 7.37 -4.23 -5.88
CA GLY A 60 8.80 -4.35 -6.02
C GLY A 60 9.53 -4.14 -4.70
N ILE A 61 10.85 -4.19 -4.79
CA ILE A 61 11.73 -3.76 -3.71
C ILE A 61 12.55 -2.59 -4.20
N GLU A 62 12.61 -1.54 -3.39
CA GLU A 62 13.58 -0.46 -3.58
C GLU A 62 14.77 -0.66 -2.65
N GLN A 63 15.97 -0.59 -3.23
CA GLN A 63 17.25 -0.49 -2.53
C GLN A 63 17.78 0.92 -2.71
N TRP A 64 18.41 1.50 -1.69
CA TRP A 64 18.91 2.88 -1.74
C TRP A 64 20.36 3.00 -2.22
N ASN A 65 21.20 1.98 -2.05
CA ASN A 65 22.63 2.07 -2.38
C ASN A 65 23.19 0.80 -3.04
N PRO A 66 23.37 0.77 -4.37
CA PRO A 66 22.92 1.79 -5.33
C PRO A 66 21.40 1.86 -5.37
N ARG A 67 20.84 3.02 -5.76
CA ARG A 67 19.39 3.15 -5.90
C ARG A 67 18.91 2.22 -7.01
N LYS A 68 18.09 1.24 -6.66
CA LYS A 68 17.56 0.24 -7.60
C LYS A 68 16.15 -0.14 -7.21
N ILE A 69 15.25 -0.15 -8.19
CA ILE A 69 13.91 -0.68 -8.04
C ILE A 69 13.83 -1.98 -8.82
N ASP A 70 13.62 -3.08 -8.09
CA ASP A 70 13.41 -4.40 -8.67
C ASP A 70 11.93 -4.74 -8.57
N HIS A 71 11.23 -4.65 -9.71
CA HIS A 71 9.84 -5.10 -9.80
C HIS A 71 9.79 -6.63 -9.75
N MET A 72 8.90 -7.15 -8.91
CA MET A 72 8.68 -8.58 -8.76
C MET A 72 7.77 -9.10 -9.89
N SER A 73 7.92 -10.39 -10.24
CA SER A 73 6.88 -11.09 -10.97
C SER A 73 5.60 -11.16 -10.12
N SER A 74 4.42 -11.32 -10.73
CA SER A 74 3.17 -11.45 -9.96
C SER A 74 3.21 -12.63 -8.99
N VAL A 75 3.91 -13.72 -9.33
CA VAL A 75 4.07 -14.89 -8.44
C VAL A 75 4.94 -14.55 -7.23
N ASP A 76 6.06 -13.87 -7.43
CA ASP A 76 6.95 -13.48 -6.34
C ASP A 76 6.31 -12.40 -5.46
N ALA A 77 5.56 -11.48 -6.05
CA ALA A 77 4.81 -10.47 -5.33
C ALA A 77 3.71 -11.08 -4.45
N LEU A 78 2.97 -12.10 -4.94
CA LEU A 78 1.99 -12.82 -4.11
C LEU A 78 2.64 -13.57 -2.94
N ARG A 79 3.81 -14.18 -3.16
CA ARG A 79 4.60 -14.83 -2.09
C ARG A 79 5.12 -13.81 -1.08
N PHE A 80 5.60 -12.66 -1.56
CA PHE A 80 5.98 -11.56 -0.69
C PHE A 80 4.80 -11.12 0.18
N LEU A 81 3.61 -10.97 -0.41
CA LEU A 81 2.40 -10.58 0.32
C LEU A 81 2.00 -11.61 1.38
N SER A 82 2.17 -12.92 1.15
CA SER A 82 1.88 -13.93 2.19
C SER A 82 2.77 -13.78 3.43
N ASP A 83 3.99 -13.27 3.28
CA ASP A 83 4.94 -13.05 4.37
C ASP A 83 4.98 -11.58 4.83
N PHE A 84 4.07 -10.73 4.34
CA PHE A 84 4.14 -9.27 4.52
C PHE A 84 4.19 -8.83 5.98
N ARG A 85 3.55 -9.58 6.89
CA ARG A 85 3.62 -9.33 8.33
C ARG A 85 5.05 -9.26 8.86
N THR A 86 5.96 -10.08 8.33
CA THR A 86 7.37 -10.09 8.76
C THR A 86 8.13 -8.82 8.39
N TRP A 87 7.60 -8.06 7.42
CA TRP A 87 8.15 -6.79 6.97
C TRP A 87 7.64 -5.60 7.78
N CYS A 88 6.67 -5.81 8.67
CA CYS A 88 5.97 -4.74 9.37
C CYS A 88 6.28 -4.73 10.87
N ARG A 89 6.43 -3.53 11.42
CA ARG A 89 6.48 -3.25 12.87
C ARG A 89 5.55 -2.09 13.17
N PHE A 90 4.69 -2.24 14.18
CA PHE A 90 3.93 -1.12 14.73
C PHE A 90 4.75 -0.40 15.82
N GLY A 91 4.66 0.92 15.89
CA GLY A 91 5.31 1.67 16.95
C GLY A 91 5.18 3.19 16.84
N PRO A 92 5.83 3.93 17.76
CA PRO A 92 5.74 5.38 17.79
C PRO A 92 6.51 6.04 16.65
N SER A 93 6.00 7.18 16.20
CA SER A 93 6.61 8.08 15.23
C SER A 93 6.43 9.55 15.62
N LEU A 94 7.06 10.46 14.88
CA LEU A 94 6.90 11.91 15.08
C LEU A 94 5.45 12.39 14.88
N ARG A 95 4.59 11.60 14.23
CA ARG A 95 3.20 11.96 13.89
C ARG A 95 2.14 11.10 14.62
N GLY A 96 2.56 10.35 15.63
CA GLY A 96 1.72 9.35 16.30
C GLY A 96 2.19 7.93 16.03
N GLU A 97 1.40 6.94 16.41
CA GLU A 97 1.71 5.53 16.16
C GLU A 97 1.41 5.14 14.71
N GLY A 98 2.09 4.12 14.20
CA GLY A 98 1.88 3.65 12.83
C GLY A 98 2.71 2.42 12.48
N TRP A 99 2.52 1.96 11.24
CA TRP A 99 3.27 0.86 10.65
C TRP A 99 4.57 1.33 10.00
N PHE A 100 5.62 0.56 10.22
CA PHE A 100 6.98 0.82 9.74
C PHE A 100 7.60 -0.45 9.19
N PRO A 101 8.64 -0.33 8.34
CA PRO A 101 9.50 -1.45 8.03
C PRO A 101 10.04 -2.08 9.32
N ALA A 102 10.01 -3.40 9.43
CA ALA A 102 10.50 -4.14 10.59
C ALA A 102 11.98 -3.83 10.89
N ALA A 103 12.79 -3.68 9.83
CA ALA A 103 14.19 -3.29 9.92
C ALA A 103 14.40 -1.79 10.21
N GLY A 104 13.34 -0.98 10.21
CA GLY A 104 13.39 0.49 10.21
C GLY A 104 13.76 1.06 8.83
N TYR A 105 13.65 2.39 8.68
CA TYR A 105 14.07 3.10 7.47
C TYR A 105 15.59 3.24 7.45
N ARG A 106 16.28 2.18 7.01
CA ARG A 106 17.73 2.17 6.88
C ARG A 106 18.13 2.26 5.41
N HIS A 107 19.15 3.05 5.11
CA HIS A 107 19.66 3.20 3.73
C HIS A 107 20.29 1.92 3.16
N ASP A 108 20.65 0.97 4.01
CA ASP A 108 21.22 -0.33 3.64
C ASP A 108 20.18 -1.45 3.57
N ALA A 109 18.91 -1.17 3.90
CA ALA A 109 17.85 -2.15 3.92
C ALA A 109 16.93 -2.02 2.69
N PRO A 110 16.57 -3.13 2.03
CA PRO A 110 15.50 -3.14 1.05
C PRO A 110 14.17 -2.80 1.72
N TYR A 111 13.29 -2.09 1.02
CA TYR A 111 11.92 -1.86 1.47
C TYR A 111 10.92 -2.12 0.34
N PRO A 112 9.74 -2.63 0.68
CA PRO A 112 8.73 -2.95 -0.32
C PRO A 112 8.10 -1.69 -0.86
N ILE A 113 7.89 -1.69 -2.17
CA ILE A 113 7.20 -0.62 -2.86
C ILE A 113 6.02 -1.15 -3.66
N VAL A 114 5.02 -0.30 -3.86
CA VAL A 114 3.88 -0.56 -4.73
C VAL A 114 3.67 0.64 -5.66
N SER A 115 3.49 0.34 -6.95
CA SER A 115 3.36 1.33 -8.02
C SER A 115 2.07 1.09 -8.80
N LEU A 116 1.42 2.18 -9.22
CA LEU A 116 0.26 2.09 -10.12
C LEU A 116 0.69 1.70 -11.53
N THR A 117 -0.06 0.79 -12.14
CA THR A 117 -0.02 0.62 -13.61
C THR A 117 -0.82 1.74 -14.29
N PRO A 118 -0.73 1.91 -15.62
CA PRO A 118 -1.61 2.85 -16.32
C PRO A 118 -3.11 2.58 -16.08
N ALA A 119 -3.50 1.30 -15.97
CA ALA A 119 -4.87 0.90 -15.63
C ALA A 119 -5.22 1.25 -14.17
N GLY A 120 -4.31 0.99 -13.23
CA GLY A 120 -4.48 1.39 -11.83
C GLY A 120 -4.63 2.90 -11.65
N LEU A 121 -3.84 3.70 -12.39
CA LEU A 121 -3.95 5.16 -12.35
C LEU A 121 -5.30 5.64 -12.87
N ALA A 122 -5.80 5.05 -13.96
CA ALA A 122 -7.13 5.37 -14.48
C ALA A 122 -8.22 5.02 -13.45
N ALA A 123 -8.14 3.84 -12.84
CA ALA A 123 -9.08 3.40 -11.80
C ALA A 123 -9.03 4.32 -10.56
N ALA A 124 -7.84 4.64 -10.05
CA ALA A 124 -7.65 5.55 -8.92
C ALA A 124 -8.34 6.91 -9.16
N ARG A 125 -8.16 7.49 -10.36
CA ARG A 125 -8.78 8.76 -10.73
C ARG A 125 -10.30 8.70 -10.81
N LEU A 126 -10.87 7.57 -11.25
CA LEU A 126 -12.31 7.37 -11.24
C LEU A 126 -12.84 7.36 -9.79
N PHE A 127 -12.22 6.58 -8.90
CA PHE A 127 -12.63 6.53 -7.50
C PHE A 127 -12.49 7.90 -6.81
N LEU A 128 -11.40 8.62 -7.06
CA LEU A 128 -11.19 9.96 -6.52
C LEU A 128 -12.19 10.97 -7.08
N GLY A 129 -12.55 10.88 -8.36
CA GLY A 129 -13.58 11.73 -8.97
C GLY A 129 -14.98 11.48 -8.43
N GLU A 130 -15.33 10.22 -8.16
CA GLU A 130 -16.65 9.82 -7.66
C GLU A 130 -16.82 10.08 -6.16
N ARG A 131 -15.79 9.76 -5.35
CA ARG A 131 -15.90 9.76 -3.87
C ARG A 131 -15.19 10.95 -3.21
N GLY A 132 -14.29 11.61 -3.93
CA GLY A 132 -13.46 12.70 -3.42
C GLY A 132 -12.28 12.22 -2.58
N TYR A 133 -11.32 13.11 -2.35
CA TYR A 133 -10.10 12.80 -1.60
C TYR A 133 -10.35 12.22 -0.21
N ARG A 134 -9.63 11.13 0.10
CA ARG A 134 -9.67 10.40 1.39
C ARG A 134 -11.08 10.20 1.95
N TRP A 135 -12.04 9.80 1.10
CA TRP A 135 -13.45 9.62 1.50
C TRP A 135 -13.61 8.71 2.72
N TRP A 136 -12.74 7.72 2.88
CA TRP A 136 -12.78 6.75 3.98
C TRP A 136 -12.38 7.33 5.33
N LYS A 137 -11.64 8.46 5.35
CA LYS A 137 -11.32 9.18 6.59
C LYS A 137 -12.46 10.11 7.02
N ARG A 138 -13.49 10.25 6.20
CA ARG A 138 -14.68 11.02 6.52
C ARG A 138 -15.68 10.11 7.23
N THR A 139 -15.37 9.72 8.46
CA THR A 139 -16.36 9.13 9.35
C THR A 139 -16.77 10.15 10.41
N VAL A 140 -17.94 10.75 10.12
CA VAL A 140 -19.04 11.18 10.99
C VAL A 140 -18.64 11.62 12.42
N THR A 141 -18.58 12.94 12.63
CA THR A 141 -18.84 13.58 13.94
C THR A 141 -20.18 13.18 14.51
#